data_AF-A0A3M7IRR9-F1
#
_entry.id   AF-A0A3M7IRR9-F1
#
_cell.length_a   1.000
_cell.length_b   1.000
_cell.length_c   1.000
_cell.angle_alpha   90.00
_cell.angle_beta   90.00
_cell.angle_gamma   90.00
#
_symmetry.space_group_name_H-M   'P 1'
#
loop_
_entity.id
_entity.type
_entity.pdbx_description
1 polymer ?
#
loop_
_entity_poly.entity_id
_entity_poly.type
_entity_poly.pdbx_seq_one_letter_code
_entity_poly.pdbx_strand_id
1 'polypeptide(L)'
;MSRAVKESLQRMKSWVTSTASRVGSKDTEIGSRLDYGDKSIRDGKEFRRYKFQINKQAANSTLRDLANKDSHKVWAQADVPLDSKSPEEAVEKLFEDLEKDLSSRK
;
A
#
# COMPACT_ATOMS: atom_id res chain seq x y z
N MET A 1 -5.57 13.60 -8.10
CA MET A 1 -4.72 13.04 -7.01
C MET A 1 -3.37 13.76 -6.87
N SER A 2 -2.87 13.92 -5.64
CA SER A 2 -1.56 14.53 -5.33
C SER A 2 -0.37 13.69 -5.81
N ARG A 3 0.65 14.36 -6.37
CA ARG A 3 1.94 13.77 -6.78
C ARG A 3 2.64 13.06 -5.61
N ALA A 4 2.62 13.64 -4.41
CA ALA A 4 3.28 13.09 -3.24
C ALA A 4 2.73 11.71 -2.84
N VAL A 5 1.43 11.48 -3.06
CA VAL A 5 0.78 10.19 -2.76
C VAL A 5 1.26 9.11 -3.73
N LYS A 6 1.34 9.43 -5.03
CA LYS A 6 1.87 8.51 -6.05
C LYS A 6 3.34 8.16 -5.78
N GLU A 7 4.16 9.17 -5.46
CA GLU A 7 5.57 8.96 -5.13
C GLU A 7 5.74 8.11 -3.86
N SER A 8 4.87 8.28 -2.86
CA SER A 8 4.88 7.44 -1.65
C SER A 8 4.57 5.97 -1.97
N LEU A 9 3.61 5.69 -2.86
CA LEU A 9 3.30 4.32 -3.31
C LEU A 9 4.48 3.69 -4.06
N GLN A 10 5.15 4.44 -4.94
CA GLN A 10 6.36 3.96 -5.64
C GLN A 10 7.51 3.63 -4.68
N ARG A 11 7.71 4.49 -3.66
CA ARG A 11 8.71 4.24 -2.61
C ARG A 11 8.35 3.01 -1.76
N MET A 12 7.06 2.78 -1.52
CA MET A 12 6.59 1.57 -0.86
C MET A 12 6.91 0.32 -1.69
N LYS A 13 6.62 0.33 -2.99
CA LYS A 13 6.98 -0.77 -3.92
C LYS A 13 8.46 -1.08 -3.85
N SER A 14 9.30 -0.06 -4.04
CA SER A 14 10.76 -0.20 -4.01
C SER A 14 11.28 -0.72 -2.68
N TRP A 15 10.69 -0.31 -1.55
CA TRP A 15 11.09 -0.81 -0.25
C TRP A 15 10.69 -2.27 -0.04
N VAL A 16 9.45 -2.65 -0.36
CA VAL A 16 8.94 -4.03 -0.20
C VAL A 16 9.77 -5.02 -1.02
N THR A 17 10.16 -4.67 -2.23
CA THR A 17 11.01 -5.52 -3.09
C THR A 17 12.49 -5.48 -2.73
N SER A 18 12.92 -4.55 -1.87
CA SER A 18 14.30 -4.49 -1.39
C SER A 18 14.56 -5.44 -0.22
N THR A 19 15.82 -5.81 -0.01
CA THR A 19 16.23 -6.58 1.18
C THR A 19 16.04 -5.81 2.49
N ALA A 20 15.94 -4.47 2.43
CA ALA A 20 15.73 -3.61 3.59
C ALA A 20 14.33 -3.72 4.19
N SER A 21 13.35 -4.33 3.48
CA SER A 21 12.03 -4.61 4.05
C SER A 21 12.04 -5.56 5.25
N ARG A 22 13.14 -6.30 5.41
CA ARG A 22 13.34 -7.27 6.48
C ARG A 22 13.79 -6.61 7.80
N VAL A 23 14.10 -5.31 7.78
CA VAL A 23 14.70 -4.58 8.90
C VAL A 23 13.80 -3.41 9.31
N GLY A 24 12.76 -3.74 10.09
CA GLY A 24 11.87 -2.74 10.71
C GLY A 24 10.94 -2.01 9.74
N SER A 25 10.07 -1.16 10.29
CA SER A 25 9.17 -0.32 9.47
C SER A 25 9.89 0.92 8.94
N LYS A 26 9.57 1.32 7.71
CA LYS A 26 10.01 2.58 7.09
C LYS A 26 8.85 3.54 6.80
N ASP A 27 7.74 3.39 7.50
CA ASP A 27 6.49 4.11 7.21
C ASP A 27 6.65 5.64 7.30
N THR A 28 7.48 6.14 8.21
CA THR A 28 7.76 7.58 8.38
C THR A 28 8.53 8.14 7.19
N GLU A 29 9.56 7.42 6.72
CA GLU A 29 10.40 7.85 5.60
C GLU A 29 9.64 7.76 4.27
N ILE A 30 8.93 6.65 4.05
CA ILE A 30 8.11 6.41 2.85
C ILE A 30 6.89 7.35 2.84
N GLY A 31 6.34 7.63 4.03
CA GLY A 31 5.17 8.48 4.23
C GLY A 31 3.83 7.76 4.08
N SER A 32 3.84 6.44 3.98
CA SER A 32 2.66 5.59 3.85
C SER A 32 2.90 4.22 4.47
N ARG A 33 1.84 3.41 4.55
CA ARG A 33 1.86 2.04 5.07
C ARG A 33 0.89 1.14 4.30
N LEU A 34 1.16 -0.16 4.32
CA LEU A 34 0.23 -1.20 3.88
C LEU A 34 -0.40 -1.82 5.12
N ASP A 35 -1.71 -1.62 5.27
CA ASP A 35 -2.49 -2.17 6.38
C ASP A 35 -3.18 -3.47 5.95
N TYR A 36 -3.10 -4.50 6.80
CA TYR A 36 -3.76 -5.78 6.56
C TYR A 36 -5.25 -5.63 6.84
N GLY A 37 -6.04 -5.56 5.77
CA GLY A 37 -7.48 -5.57 5.85
C GLY A 37 -8.07 -6.97 6.02
N ASP A 38 -9.35 -7.06 5.70
CA ASP A 38 -10.14 -8.27 5.83
C ASP A 38 -9.66 -9.37 4.90
N LYS A 39 -9.95 -10.62 5.30
CA LYS A 39 -9.82 -11.77 4.41
C LYS A 39 -11.16 -12.04 3.73
N SER A 40 -11.11 -12.53 2.49
CA SER A 40 -12.33 -12.93 1.76
C SER A 40 -12.10 -14.20 0.96
N ILE A 41 -13.15 -15.00 0.79
CA ILE A 41 -13.14 -16.19 -0.07
C ILE A 41 -13.88 -15.85 -1.37
N ARG A 42 -13.26 -16.13 -2.52
CA ARG A 42 -13.88 -15.99 -3.85
C ARG A 42 -13.53 -17.23 -4.66
N ASP A 43 -14.53 -17.90 -5.22
CA ASP A 43 -14.34 -19.11 -6.03
C ASP A 43 -13.46 -20.18 -5.34
N GLY A 44 -13.63 -20.35 -4.03
CA GLY A 44 -12.85 -21.29 -3.21
C GLY A 44 -11.42 -20.86 -2.89
N LYS A 45 -10.99 -19.66 -3.31
CA LYS A 45 -9.66 -19.11 -3.03
C LYS A 45 -9.72 -18.03 -1.95
N GLU A 46 -8.78 -18.06 -1.00
CA GLU A 46 -8.66 -17.08 0.07
C GLU A 46 -7.79 -15.90 -0.39
N PHE A 47 -8.28 -14.69 -0.18
CA PHE A 47 -7.60 -13.44 -0.49
C PHE A 47 -7.43 -12.61 0.78
N ARG A 48 -6.31 -11.88 0.86
CA ARG A 48 -6.10 -10.82 1.84
C ARG A 48 -6.21 -9.47 1.17
N ARG A 49 -7.05 -8.60 1.72
CA ARG A 49 -7.08 -7.19 1.33
C ARG A 49 -5.91 -6.43 1.94
N TYR A 50 -5.21 -5.67 1.11
CA TYR A 50 -4.21 -4.69 1.52
C TYR A 50 -4.77 -3.29 1.31
N LYS A 51 -4.66 -2.45 2.33
CA LYS A 51 -5.11 -1.05 2.30
C LYS A 51 -3.90 -0.13 2.30
N PHE A 52 -3.74 0.68 1.26
CA PHE A 52 -2.74 1.73 1.19
C PHE A 52 -3.23 2.98 1.93
N GLN A 53 -2.50 3.38 2.97
CA GLN A 53 -2.83 4.54 3.80
C GLN A 53 -1.62 5.47 3.93
N ILE A 54 -1.87 6.77 4.02
CA ILE A 54 -0.83 7.78 4.24
C ILE A 54 -0.55 7.92 5.74
N ASN A 55 0.72 8.03 6.11
CA ASN A 55 1.15 8.05 7.50
C ASN A 55 1.09 9.47 8.09
N LYS A 56 0.42 9.64 9.24
CA LYS A 56 0.37 10.93 9.97
C LYS A 56 1.74 11.39 10.49
N GLN A 57 2.69 10.47 10.62
CA GLN A 57 4.08 10.76 10.99
C GLN A 57 4.99 10.91 9.77
N ALA A 58 4.45 10.99 8.55
CA ALA A 58 5.26 11.14 7.34
C ALA A 58 6.26 12.29 7.45
N ALA A 59 7.50 12.03 7.03
CA ALA A 59 8.54 13.05 6.94
C ALA A 59 8.15 14.15 5.93
N ASN A 60 7.49 13.77 4.84
CA ASN A 60 6.94 14.69 3.85
C ASN A 60 5.71 15.43 4.43
N SER A 61 5.79 16.77 4.51
CA SER A 61 4.73 17.61 5.09
C SER A 61 3.39 17.49 4.36
N THR A 62 3.38 17.43 3.02
CA THR A 62 2.16 17.25 2.24
C THR A 62 1.43 15.96 2.61
N LEU A 63 2.18 14.86 2.78
CA LEU A 63 1.60 13.57 3.18
C LEU A 63 1.07 13.62 4.61
N ARG A 64 1.82 14.24 5.52
CA ARG A 64 1.40 14.45 6.90
C ARG A 64 0.12 15.28 6.99
N ASP A 65 0.03 16.38 6.24
CA ASP A 65 -1.14 17.25 6.22
C ASP A 65 -2.37 16.54 5.64
N LEU A 66 -2.18 15.68 4.63
CA LEU A 66 -3.24 14.83 4.10
C LEU A 66 -3.72 13.81 5.12
N ALA A 67 -2.80 13.15 5.84
CA ALA A 67 -3.14 12.16 6.86
C ALA A 67 -3.73 12.81 8.14
N ASN A 68 -3.40 14.07 8.45
CA ASN A 68 -4.01 14.78 9.57
C ASN A 68 -5.49 15.14 9.31
N LYS A 69 -5.90 15.26 8.05
CA LYS A 69 -7.31 15.49 7.69
C LYS A 69 -8.16 14.24 7.87
N ASP A 70 -7.61 13.08 7.53
CA ASP A 70 -8.24 11.78 7.72
C ASP A 70 -7.15 10.70 7.80
N SER A 71 -6.80 10.30 9.04
CA SER A 71 -5.69 9.39 9.31
C SER A 71 -6.00 7.93 9.01
N HIS A 72 -7.27 7.60 8.76
CA HIS A 72 -7.72 6.26 8.42
C HIS A 72 -8.14 6.14 6.96
N LYS A 73 -8.00 7.23 6.18
CA LYS A 73 -8.32 7.24 4.75
C LYS A 73 -7.59 6.11 4.03
N VAL A 74 -8.37 5.22 3.43
CA VAL A 74 -7.88 4.22 2.48
C VAL A 74 -7.73 4.91 1.12
N TRP A 75 -6.49 5.14 0.71
CA TRP A 75 -6.19 5.82 -0.55
C TRP A 75 -6.24 4.87 -1.74
N ALA A 76 -5.86 3.61 -1.53
CA ALA A 76 -6.07 2.53 -2.47
C ALA A 76 -6.20 1.19 -1.75
N GLN A 77 -6.77 0.19 -2.40
CA GLN A 77 -6.81 -1.17 -1.88
C GLN A 77 -6.70 -2.20 -3.00
N ALA A 78 -6.12 -3.34 -2.68
CA ALA A 78 -5.98 -4.47 -3.59
C ALA A 78 -6.10 -5.78 -2.82
N ASP A 79 -6.56 -6.84 -3.49
CA ASP A 79 -6.75 -8.15 -2.90
C ASP A 79 -5.71 -9.12 -3.44
N VAL A 80 -4.93 -9.73 -2.55
CA VAL A 80 -3.85 -10.65 -2.91
C VAL A 80 -4.24 -12.09 -2.55
N PRO A 81 -4.14 -13.05 -3.48
CA PRO A 81 -4.40 -14.46 -3.19
C PRO A 81 -3.38 -15.00 -2.18
N LEU A 82 -3.87 -15.69 -1.14
CA LEU A 82 -3.00 -16.27 -0.10
C LEU A 82 -2.37 -17.60 -0.51
N ASP A 83 -2.88 -18.23 -1.57
CA ASP A 83 -2.36 -19.45 -2.17
C ASP A 83 -1.37 -19.21 -3.32
N SER A 84 -0.89 -17.97 -3.50
CA SER A 84 0.09 -17.65 -4.53
C SER A 84 1.38 -18.44 -4.35
N LYS A 85 1.80 -19.14 -5.41
CA LYS A 85 3.05 -19.92 -5.43
C LYS A 85 4.29 -19.07 -5.75
N SER A 86 4.10 -17.84 -6.23
CA SER A 86 5.17 -16.86 -6.44
C SER A 86 4.90 -15.61 -5.57
N PRO A 87 5.67 -15.42 -4.49
CA PRO A 87 5.63 -14.20 -3.69
C PRO A 87 5.96 -12.95 -4.51
N GLU A 88 6.91 -13.04 -5.46
CA GLU A 88 7.35 -11.93 -6.29
C GLU A 88 6.24 -11.46 -7.24
N GLU A 89 5.57 -12.39 -7.93
CA GLU A 89 4.43 -12.08 -8.79
C GLU A 89 3.27 -11.49 -7.99
N ALA A 90 3.02 -12.01 -6.78
CA ALA A 90 1.99 -11.48 -5.89
C ALA A 90 2.28 -10.05 -5.45
N VAL A 91 3.55 -9.71 -5.19
CA VAL A 91 3.99 -8.35 -4.84
C VAL A 91 3.86 -7.41 -6.05
N GLU A 92 4.32 -7.80 -7.23
CA GLU A 92 4.19 -6.98 -8.43
C GLU A 92 2.72 -6.66 -8.73
N LYS A 93 1.88 -7.70 -8.76
CA LYS A 93 0.45 -7.55 -9.00
C LYS A 93 -0.25 -6.70 -7.93
N LEU A 94 0.13 -6.85 -6.66
CA LEU A 94 -0.37 -6.00 -5.57
C LEU A 94 -0.15 -4.52 -5.90
N PHE A 95 1.07 -4.14 -6.28
CA PHE A 95 1.36 -2.73 -6.55
C PHE A 95 0.71 -2.22 -7.84
N GLU A 96 0.61 -3.05 -8.89
CA GLU A 96 -0.15 -2.70 -10.10
C GLU A 96 -1.63 -2.42 -9.78
N ASP A 97 -2.27 -3.29 -9.02
CA ASP A 97 -3.68 -3.14 -8.62
C ASP A 97 -3.87 -1.92 -7.69
N LEU A 98 -2.94 -1.68 -6.77
CA LEU A 98 -2.96 -0.47 -5.94
C LEU A 98 -2.81 0.80 -6.78
N GLU A 99 -1.90 0.85 -7.74
CA GLU A 99 -1.73 2.00 -8.65
C GLU A 99 -2.99 2.25 -9.49
N LYS A 100 -3.62 1.18 -9.97
CA LYS A 100 -4.86 1.25 -10.73
C LYS A 100 -6.02 1.76 -9.87
N ASP A 101 -6.23 1.20 -8.69
CA ASP A 101 -7.28 1.67 -7.76
C ASP A 101 -7.03 3.12 -7.36
N LEU A 102 -5.78 3.46 -7.04
CA LEU A 102 -5.33 4.81 -6.72
C LEU A 102 -5.66 5.79 -7.87
N SER A 103 -5.32 5.45 -9.11
CA SER A 103 -5.57 6.34 -10.27
C SER A 103 -7.05 6.46 -10.66
N SER A 104 -7.87 5.45 -10.35
CA SER A 104 -9.32 5.46 -10.64
C SER A 104 -10.13 6.37 -9.72
N ARG A 105 -9.57 6.70 -8.55
CA ARG A 105 -10.21 7.58 -7.55
C ARG A 105 -10.02 9.04 -7.95
N LYS A 106 -11.12 9.72 -8.28
CA LYS A 106 -11.16 11.15 -8.64
C LYS A 106 -10.80 12.04 -7.45
#